data_AF-A0A140LCQ1-F1
#
_entry.id   AF-A0A140LCQ1-F1
#
_cell.length_a   1.000
_cell.length_b   1.000
_cell.length_c   1.000
_cell.angle_alpha   90.00
_cell.angle_beta   90.00
_cell.angle_gamma   90.00
#
_symmetry.space_group_name_H-M   'P 1'
#
loop_
_entity.id
_entity.type
_entity.pdbx_description
1 polymer ?
#
loop_
_entity_poly.entity_id
_entity_poly.type
_entity_poly.pdbx_seq_one_letter_code
_entity_poly.pdbx_strand_id
1 'polypeptide(L)'
;MICTKVRIPKEALAYDYDRKYDILNIFIDKPDPATSEEIYYGVYIFIDELADTIIGASILDYSKRDKEFLKKILPFEVDFDYVDSKIIN
;
A
#
# COMPACT_ATOMS: atom_id res chain seq x y z
N MET A 1 -4.20 10.30 -15.75
CA MET A 1 -5.29 9.66 -15.01
C MET A 1 -5.46 10.39 -13.69
N ILE A 2 -6.62 10.96 -13.41
CA ILE A 2 -6.93 11.44 -12.06
C ILE A 2 -7.46 10.19 -11.33
N CYS A 3 -6.58 9.46 -10.66
CA CYS A 3 -7.01 8.35 -9.82
C CYS A 3 -7.72 8.96 -8.60
N THR A 4 -9.05 8.96 -8.63
CA THR A 4 -9.85 9.28 -7.46
C THR A 4 -9.47 8.31 -6.35
N LYS A 5 -9.06 8.84 -5.19
CA LYS A 5 -8.75 8.00 -4.04
C LYS A 5 -9.96 7.15 -3.67
N VAL A 6 -9.75 5.84 -3.57
CA VAL A 6 -10.74 4.90 -3.08
C VAL A 6 -10.69 4.93 -1.55
N ARG A 7 -11.86 5.10 -0.93
CA ARG A 7 -11.98 5.06 0.52
C ARG A 7 -12.14 3.61 0.96
N ILE A 8 -11.13 3.08 1.64
CA ILE A 8 -11.11 1.72 2.17
C ILE A 8 -11.35 1.76 3.68
N PRO A 9 -12.24 0.92 4.24
CA PRO A 9 -12.39 0.79 5.69
C PRO A 9 -11.06 0.42 6.34
N LYS A 10 -10.73 1.01 7.50
CA LYS A 10 -9.43 0.77 8.15
C LYS A 10 -9.26 -0.70 8.54
N GLU A 11 -10.35 -1.36 8.92
CA GLU A 11 -10.44 -2.78 9.26
C GLU A 11 -10.22 -3.73 8.06
N ALA A 12 -10.36 -3.23 6.83
CA ALA A 12 -10.09 -3.99 5.60
C ALA A 12 -8.60 -3.96 5.20
N LEU A 13 -7.80 -3.09 5.85
CA LEU A 13 -6.36 -2.97 5.59
C LEU A 13 -5.56 -3.93 6.48
N ALA A 14 -4.79 -4.80 5.84
CA ALA A 14 -3.76 -5.61 6.49
C ALA A 14 -2.38 -5.09 6.12
N TYR A 15 -1.45 -5.12 7.08
CA TYR A 15 -0.09 -4.65 6.91
C TYR A 15 0.89 -5.78 7.20
N ASP A 16 1.88 -5.93 6.34
CA ASP A 16 3.01 -6.84 6.53
C ASP A 16 4.31 -6.07 6.27
N TYR A 17 5.22 -6.06 7.25
CA TYR A 17 6.47 -5.31 7.15
C TYR A 17 7.66 -6.28 7.20
N ASP A 18 8.34 -6.41 6.07
CA ASP A 18 9.58 -7.16 5.97
C ASP A 18 10.74 -6.29 6.47
N ARG A 19 11.14 -6.52 7.73
CA ARG A 19 12.26 -5.80 8.37
C ARG A 19 13.61 -6.06 7.69
N LYS A 20 13.79 -7.21 7.04
CA LYS A 20 15.07 -7.58 6.41
C LYS A 20 15.31 -6.79 5.13
N TYR A 21 14.25 -6.55 4.37
CA TYR A 21 14.32 -5.87 3.08
C TYR A 21 13.75 -4.43 3.10
N ASP A 22 13.24 -3.96 4.24
CA ASP A 22 12.60 -2.63 4.39
C ASP A 22 11.43 -2.44 3.41
N ILE A 23 10.51 -3.41 3.42
CA ILE A 23 9.35 -3.45 2.53
C ILE A 23 8.08 -3.44 3.35
N LEU A 24 7.19 -2.47 3.10
CA LEU A 24 5.83 -2.50 3.61
C LEU A 24 4.88 -3.00 2.52
N ASN A 25 4.21 -4.10 2.78
CA ASN A 25 3.06 -4.57 2.01
C ASN A 25 1.76 -4.17 2.71
N ILE A 26 0.80 -3.70 1.92
CA ILE A 26 -0.53 -3.29 2.34
C ILE A 26 -1.53 -4.07 1.49
N PHE A 27 -2.48 -4.75 2.12
CA PHE A 27 -3.50 -5.54 1.44
C PHE A 27 -4.89 -5.05 1.81
N ILE A 28 -5.80 -5.05 0.82
CA ILE A 28 -7.23 -4.74 0.97
C ILE A 28 -7.99 -6.06 0.86
N ASP A 29 -8.74 -6.45 1.89
CA ASP A 29 -9.69 -7.58 1.87
C ASP A 29 -9.13 -8.98 1.47
N LYS A 30 -7.97 -9.34 2.03
CA LYS A 30 -7.21 -10.62 1.86
C LYS A 30 -6.53 -10.78 0.49
N PRO A 31 -5.39 -11.50 0.42
CA PRO A 31 -4.62 -11.58 -0.82
C PRO A 31 -5.27 -12.52 -1.84
N ASP A 32 -5.79 -11.93 -2.92
CA ASP A 32 -6.12 -12.62 -4.17
C ASP A 32 -4.94 -12.61 -5.14
N PRO A 33 -4.93 -13.47 -6.18
CA PRO A 33 -3.95 -13.39 -7.25
C PRO A 33 -4.00 -11.99 -7.89
N ALA A 34 -2.88 -11.27 -7.82
CA ALA A 34 -2.79 -9.90 -8.28
C ALA A 34 -1.65 -9.75 -9.29
N THR A 35 -1.81 -8.83 -10.23
CA THR A 35 -0.67 -8.23 -10.92
C THR A 35 -0.26 -6.94 -10.22
N SER A 36 0.99 -6.51 -10.44
CA SER A 36 1.54 -5.32 -9.82
C SER A 36 1.98 -4.30 -10.85
N GLU A 37 1.62 -3.04 -10.65
CA GLU A 37 2.07 -1.91 -11.46
C GLU A 37 2.92 -0.95 -10.60
N GLU A 38 4.09 -0.53 -11.12
CA GLU A 38 4.92 0.49 -10.48
C GLU A 38 4.38 1.89 -10.79
N ILE A 39 3.80 2.55 -9.78
CA ILE A 39 3.21 3.89 -9.94
C ILE A 39 4.21 5.01 -9.63
N TYR A 40 5.27 4.66 -8.90
CA TYR A 40 6.39 5.52 -8.57
C TYR A 40 7.58 4.64 -8.21
N TYR A 41 8.80 5.15 -8.33
CA TYR A 41 10.01 4.38 -8.05
C TYR A 41 9.95 3.62 -6.72
N GLY A 42 9.91 2.29 -6.78
CA GLY A 42 9.78 1.37 -5.65
C GLY A 42 8.44 1.44 -4.90
N VAL A 43 7.37 1.88 -5.55
CA VAL A 43 5.99 1.88 -5.04
C VAL A 43 5.10 1.20 -6.07
N TYR A 44 4.55 0.06 -5.68
CA TYR A 44 3.72 -0.79 -6.53
C TYR A 44 2.29 -0.80 -6.00
N ILE A 45 1.30 -0.82 -6.89
CA ILE A 45 -0.09 -1.16 -6.56
C ILE A 45 -0.38 -2.59 -6.99
N PHE A 46 -1.21 -3.28 -6.22
CA PHE A 46 -1.72 -4.60 -6.58
C PHE A 46 -3.10 -4.45 -7.21
N ILE A 47 -3.31 -5.08 -8.36
CA ILE A 47 -4.55 -4.98 -9.15
C ILE A 47 -5.11 -6.40 -9.32
N ASP A 48 -6.39 -6.58 -8.98
CA ASP A 48 -7.17 -7.74 -9.44
C ASP A 48 -7.58 -7.49 -10.89
N GLU A 49 -7.00 -8.26 -11.82
CA GLU A 49 -7.25 -8.12 -13.26
C GLU A 49 -8.69 -8.44 -13.67
N LEU A 50 -9.38 -9.30 -12.92
CA LEU A 50 -10.76 -9.69 -13.24
C LEU A 50 -11.75 -8.60 -12.85
N ALA A 51 -11.53 -8.00 -11.68
CA ALA A 51 -12.37 -6.94 -11.14
C ALA A 51 -11.96 -5.53 -11.59
N ASP A 52 -10.74 -5.37 -12.13
CA ASP A 52 -10.10 -4.07 -12.40
C ASP A 52 -10.09 -3.18 -11.15
N THR A 53 -9.72 -3.77 -10.01
CA THR A 53 -9.72 -3.08 -8.70
C THR A 53 -8.36 -3.15 -8.01
N ILE A 54 -8.03 -2.06 -7.31
CA ILE A 54 -6.82 -2.02 -6.48
C ILE A 54 -7.07 -2.82 -5.20
N ILE A 55 -6.22 -3.79 -4.94
CA ILE A 55 -6.31 -4.71 -3.80
C ILE A 55 -5.12 -4.57 -2.84
N GLY A 56 -4.24 -3.59 -3.05
CA GLY A 56 -3.14 -3.30 -2.13
C GLY A 56 -2.00 -2.50 -2.73
N ALA A 57 -0.89 -2.44 -2.02
CA ALA A 57 0.35 -1.82 -2.46
C ALA A 57 1.59 -2.44 -1.81
N SER A 58 2.75 -2.30 -2.46
CA SER A 58 4.06 -2.57 -1.89
C SER A 58 4.92 -1.32 -1.93
N ILE A 59 5.63 -1.03 -0.85
CA ILE A 59 6.49 0.15 -0.71
C ILE A 59 7.88 -0.32 -0.28
N LEU A 60 8.84 -0.23 -1.21
CA LEU A 60 10.25 -0.52 -0.98
C LEU A 60 10.94 0.65 -0.25
N ASP A 61 11.99 0.35 0.50
CA ASP A 61 12.73 1.31 1.31
C ASP A 61 11.80 2.13 2.23
N TYR A 62 10.77 1.49 2.78
CA TYR A 62 9.65 2.16 3.44
C TYR A 62 10.13 3.12 4.54
N SER A 63 11.10 2.71 5.36
CA SER A 63 11.61 3.52 6.47
C SER A 63 12.23 4.84 6.02
N LYS A 64 12.62 4.95 4.75
CA LYS A 64 13.25 6.14 4.15
C LYS A 64 12.28 7.01 3.35
N ARG A 65 11.03 6.56 3.17
CA ARG A 65 10.01 7.28 2.37
C ARG A 65 9.40 8.44 3.13
N ASP A 66 9.15 9.53 2.40
CA ASP A 66 8.27 10.63 2.84
C ASP A 66 6.81 10.15 2.86
N LYS A 67 6.24 10.04 4.07
CA LYS A 67 4.86 9.58 4.27
C LYS A 67 3.84 10.56 3.70
N GLU A 68 4.11 11.85 3.69
CA GLU A 68 3.23 12.86 3.10
C GLU A 68 3.21 12.77 1.59
N PHE A 69 4.34 12.39 0.97
CA PHE A 69 4.37 12.07 -0.45
C PHE A 69 3.63 10.77 -0.77
N LEU A 70 3.85 9.70 0.01
CA LEU A 70 3.14 8.43 -0.15
C LEU A 70 1.62 8.62 -0.06
N LYS A 71 1.13 9.42 0.90
CA LYS A 71 -0.30 9.78 1.02
C LYS A 71 -0.84 10.44 -0.25
N LYS A 72 -0.03 11.12 -1.06
CA LYS A 72 -0.49 11.78 -2.30
C LYS A 72 -0.56 10.84 -3.49
N ILE A 73 0.39 9.91 -3.59
CA ILE A 73 0.50 9.01 -4.75
C ILE A 73 -0.31 7.72 -4.60
N LEU A 74 -0.54 7.27 -3.36
CA LEU A 74 -1.33 6.07 -3.14
C LEU A 74 -2.80 6.33 -3.49
N PRO A 75 -3.45 5.39 -4.20
CA PRO A 75 -4.84 5.53 -4.62
C PRO A 75 -5.83 5.23 -3.49
N PHE A 76 -5.38 4.99 -2.26
CA PHE A 76 -6.20 4.81 -1.06
C PHE A 76 -5.52 5.45 0.14
N GLU A 77 -6.28 5.67 1.21
CA GLU A 77 -5.77 6.30 2.43
C GLU A 77 -5.06 5.28 3.32
N VAL A 78 -3.90 5.69 3.86
CA VAL A 78 -3.11 4.89 4.79
C VAL A 78 -2.76 5.72 6.02
N ASP A 79 -3.01 5.14 7.19
CA ASP A 79 -2.62 5.69 8.48
C ASP A 79 -1.18 5.26 8.80
N PHE A 80 -0.20 6.02 8.29
CA PHE A 80 1.22 5.70 8.49
C PHE A 80 1.68 5.84 9.94
N ASP A 81 1.04 6.67 10.75
CA ASP A 81 1.34 6.78 12.18
C ASP A 81 0.98 5.48 12.92
N TYR A 82 -0.14 4.86 12.55
CA TYR A 82 -0.49 3.52 13.03
C TYR A 82 0.51 2.46 12.57
N VAL A 83 0.91 2.47 11.29
CA VAL A 83 1.88 1.51 10.76
C VAL A 83 3.21 1.61 11.52
N ASP A 84 3.74 2.82 11.66
CA ASP A 84 5.03 3.06 12.29
C ASP A 84 5.02 2.66 13.77
N SER A 85 3.92 2.95 14.49
CA SER A 85 3.83 2.70 15.94
C SER A 85 3.37 1.29 16.33
N LYS A 86 2.66 0.56 15.46
CA LYS A 86 2.05 -0.74 15.79
C LYS A 86 2.54 -1.92 14.98
N ILE A 87 2.96 -1.69 13.74
CA ILE A 87 3.39 -2.75 12.83
C ILE A 87 4.92 -2.83 12.85
N ILE A 88 5.59 -1.67 12.76
CA ILE A 88 7.05 -1.63 12.57
C ILE A 88 7.83 -1.73 13.86
N ASN A 89 7.39 -1.08 14.94
CA ASN A 89 7.93 -1.11 16.32
C ASN A 89 9.43 -1.44 16.45
#